data_AF-A0A2H3AHU3-F1
#
_entry.id   AF-A0A2H3AHU3-F1
#
_cell.length_a   1.000
_cell.length_b   1.000
_cell.length_c   1.000
_cell.angle_alpha   90.00
_cell.angle_beta   90.00
_cell.angle_gamma   90.00
#
_symmetry.space_group_name_H-M   'P 1'
#
loop_
_entity.id
_entity.type
_entity.pdbx_description
1 polymer ?
#
loop_
_entity_poly.entity_id
_entity_poly.type
_entity_poly.pdbx_seq_one_letter_code
_entity_poly.pdbx_strand_id
1 'polypeptide(L)'
;MLPVLALQESEPTDDLDTIVAQFATAGFNTTEMIQMVACGHNESSFSSLQSSYLNDCSSLGGVHGVDCPDITGNDSSTNFVHFDGTFSSFDSAIVNDYLDGTTQSPLVVGPEGSNSDLLVFGADGNATMQSISDANAFANTCQAILQRMIEVVPSSVTLSKTIDPIPIKPVAIQMTFDSSGTLARTGEIRVLISNRDDTDLTVQLHYADHDGNIPSNNMISTSVISYSTGYGYDAEFRFYAFSAPVPNGISSFNISVLSSSGGEEIYNNGGSGYPIQDNIVFLRDHSCLVQETDANGNWNLTAVAAVRNEASLINPSFDVVVKT
;
A
#
# COMPACT_ATOMS: atom_id res chain seq x y z
N MET A 1 -13.49 1.03 1.41
CA MET A 1 -13.03 2.17 0.59
C MET A 1 -12.69 3.27 1.58
N LEU A 2 -11.45 3.28 2.08
CA LEU A 2 -10.96 4.39 2.90
C LEU A 2 -10.76 5.55 1.93
N PRO A 3 -11.32 6.74 2.17
CA PRO A 3 -10.99 7.89 1.36
C PRO A 3 -9.51 8.15 1.59
N VAL A 4 -8.73 8.17 0.50
CA VAL A 4 -7.43 8.82 0.49
C VAL A 4 -7.75 10.28 0.79
N LEU A 5 -7.59 10.70 2.05
CA LEU A 5 -7.46 12.12 2.36
C LEU A 5 -6.19 12.55 1.63
N ALA A 6 -6.35 13.22 0.48
CA ALA A 6 -5.31 14.10 0.00
C ALA A 6 -5.15 15.15 1.09
N LEU A 7 -4.09 15.04 1.89
CA LEU A 7 -3.61 16.17 2.69
C LEU A 7 -3.31 17.26 1.66
N GLN A 8 -4.10 18.32 1.64
CA GLN A 8 -3.79 19.48 0.83
C GLN A 8 -2.62 20.16 1.53
N GLU A 9 -1.45 20.09 0.88
CA GLU A 9 -0.19 20.65 1.35
C GLU A 9 -0.32 22.18 1.48
N SER A 10 0.23 22.74 2.56
CA SER A 10 0.29 24.19 2.78
C SER A 10 1.43 24.78 1.98
N GLU A 11 1.14 25.83 1.20
CA GLU A 11 2.14 26.49 0.37
C GLU A 11 2.74 27.73 1.04
N PRO A 12 4.00 28.11 0.74
CA PRO A 12 4.61 29.36 1.23
C PRO A 12 3.81 30.64 0.97
N THR A 13 2.90 30.60 -0.01
CA THR A 13 2.09 31.74 -0.47
C THR A 13 0.65 31.73 0.04
N ASP A 14 0.26 30.69 0.80
CA ASP A 14 -1.08 30.60 1.39
C ASP A 14 -1.27 31.66 2.48
N ASP A 15 -2.51 32.14 2.63
CA ASP A 15 -2.86 33.01 3.75
C ASP A 15 -3.01 32.21 5.07
N LEU A 16 -2.94 32.91 6.20
CA LEU A 16 -2.99 32.27 7.52
C LEU A 16 -4.27 31.45 7.74
N ASP A 17 -5.41 31.93 7.24
CA ASP A 17 -6.70 31.23 7.38
C ASP A 17 -6.69 29.90 6.62
N THR A 18 -6.09 29.88 5.43
CA THR A 18 -5.90 28.69 4.60
C THR A 18 -4.98 27.68 5.29
N ILE A 19 -3.83 28.13 5.80
CA ILE A 19 -2.88 27.29 6.51
C ILE A 19 -3.54 26.68 7.76
N VAL A 20 -4.21 27.50 8.58
CA VAL A 20 -4.92 27.03 9.78
C VAL A 20 -5.99 25.99 9.42
N ALA A 21 -6.74 26.21 8.33
CA ALA A 21 -7.75 25.27 7.89
C ALA A 21 -7.14 23.93 7.45
N GLN A 22 -6.03 23.93 6.71
CA GLN A 22 -5.33 22.72 6.28
C GLN A 22 -4.82 21.91 7.50
N PHE A 23 -4.13 22.55 8.44
CA PHE A 23 -3.67 21.89 9.67
C PHE A 23 -4.84 21.34 10.51
N ALA A 24 -5.95 22.05 10.56
CA ALA A 24 -7.16 21.58 11.24
C ALA A 24 -7.76 20.32 10.58
N THR A 25 -7.67 20.16 9.26
CA THR A 25 -8.09 18.91 8.59
C THR A 25 -7.24 17.70 8.99
N ALA A 26 -5.97 17.93 9.30
CA ALA A 26 -5.05 16.92 9.84
C ALA A 26 -5.18 16.74 11.36
N GLY A 27 -6.10 17.47 12.02
CA GLY A 27 -6.37 17.36 13.44
C GLY A 27 -5.43 18.16 14.34
N PHE A 28 -4.72 19.14 13.80
CA PHE A 28 -3.86 20.05 14.55
C PHE A 28 -4.55 21.39 14.81
N ASN A 29 -4.46 21.89 16.04
CA ASN A 29 -4.89 23.26 16.37
C ASN A 29 -3.78 24.29 16.05
N THR A 30 -4.07 25.59 16.22
CA THR A 30 -3.12 26.67 15.90
C THR A 30 -1.80 26.57 16.67
N THR A 31 -1.81 26.22 17.95
CA THR A 31 -0.57 26.03 18.74
C THR A 31 0.24 24.85 18.18
N GLU A 32 -0.43 23.76 17.84
CA GLU A 32 0.20 22.57 17.27
C GLU A 32 0.75 22.81 15.86
N MET A 33 0.08 23.63 15.06
CA MET A 33 0.55 24.11 13.75
C MET A 33 1.87 24.88 13.91
N ILE A 34 1.94 25.85 14.84
CA ILE A 34 3.16 26.62 15.10
C ILE A 34 4.31 25.70 15.51
N GLN A 35 4.04 24.78 16.44
CA GLN A 35 5.02 23.80 16.91
C GLN A 35 5.51 22.92 15.75
N MET A 36 4.61 22.43 14.92
CA MET A 36 4.95 21.56 13.80
C MET A 36 5.83 22.26 12.77
N VAL A 37 5.49 23.48 12.37
CA VAL A 37 6.29 24.26 11.43
C VAL A 37 7.67 24.59 12.02
N ALA A 38 7.72 25.09 13.27
CA ALA A 38 9.00 25.39 13.91
C ALA A 38 9.90 24.15 14.08
N CYS A 39 9.32 23.00 14.40
CA CYS A 39 10.06 21.74 14.56
C CYS A 39 10.46 21.11 13.23
N GLY A 40 9.62 21.20 12.19
CA GLY A 40 9.91 20.65 10.86
C GLY A 40 10.91 21.50 10.07
N HIS A 41 10.90 22.82 10.26
CA HIS A 41 11.87 23.71 9.63
C HIS A 41 13.21 23.76 10.37
N ASN A 42 13.32 23.07 11.51
CA ASN A 42 14.58 22.86 12.21
C ASN A 42 15.17 21.50 11.82
N GLU A 43 16.43 21.51 11.38
CA GLU A 43 17.19 20.41 10.78
C GLU A 43 17.06 20.23 9.26
N SER A 44 18.21 20.15 8.60
CA SER A 44 18.37 19.84 7.17
C SER A 44 19.03 18.48 6.93
N SER A 45 19.16 17.60 7.93
CA SER A 45 19.95 16.36 7.78
C SER A 45 19.20 15.26 7.03
N PHE A 46 17.90 15.43 6.76
CA PHE A 46 17.17 14.60 5.79
C PHE A 46 17.28 15.07 4.32
N SER A 47 18.10 16.08 4.02
CA SER A 47 18.35 16.57 2.65
C SER A 47 19.32 15.68 1.85
N SER A 48 18.93 14.43 1.56
CA SER A 48 19.56 13.67 0.45
C SER A 48 18.58 12.92 -0.46
N LEU A 49 17.27 12.97 -0.20
CA LEU A 49 16.28 12.50 -1.16
C LEU A 49 15.68 13.71 -1.88
N GLN A 50 16.42 14.20 -2.87
CA GLN A 50 15.90 15.12 -3.87
C GLN A 50 14.72 14.44 -4.58
N SER A 51 13.49 14.73 -4.17
CA SER A 51 12.29 14.32 -4.90
C SER A 51 12.17 15.19 -6.13
N SER A 52 12.86 14.84 -7.21
CA SER A 52 12.83 15.52 -8.51
C SER A 52 11.47 15.44 -9.24
N TYR A 53 10.42 15.02 -8.54
CA TYR A 53 9.06 14.85 -9.05
C TYR A 53 8.03 15.77 -8.39
N LEU A 54 8.40 16.48 -7.32
CA LEU A 54 7.58 17.51 -6.71
C LEU A 54 8.34 18.82 -6.86
N ASN A 55 7.73 19.82 -7.53
CA ASN A 55 8.21 21.21 -7.50
C ASN A 55 7.87 21.80 -6.12
N ASP A 56 8.35 21.15 -5.06
CA ASP A 56 8.11 21.57 -3.69
C ASP A 56 9.12 22.66 -3.36
N CYS A 57 8.59 23.78 -2.88
CA CYS A 57 9.35 24.99 -2.77
C CYS A 57 10.28 25.02 -1.56
N SER A 58 9.95 24.25 -0.54
CA SER A 58 10.67 24.20 0.72
C SER A 58 11.07 22.76 1.02
N SER A 59 12.31 22.57 1.43
CA SER A 59 12.78 21.33 2.02
C SER A 59 13.00 21.52 3.53
N LEU A 60 13.10 20.43 4.28
CA LEU A 60 13.52 20.48 5.69
C LEU A 60 14.83 21.29 5.80
N GLY A 61 14.78 22.38 6.57
CA GLY A 61 15.92 23.25 6.84
C GLY A 61 16.29 24.28 5.77
N GLY A 62 15.49 24.47 4.70
CA GLY A 62 15.69 25.59 3.77
C GLY A 62 14.91 25.56 2.45
N VAL A 63 15.08 26.61 1.65
CA VAL A 63 14.45 26.80 0.32
C VAL A 63 15.49 26.65 -0.79
N HIS A 64 15.18 25.83 -1.79
CA HIS A 64 16.00 25.69 -2.99
C HIS A 64 15.65 26.77 -4.02
N GLY A 65 16.63 27.62 -4.35
CA GLY A 65 16.41 28.74 -5.25
C GLY A 65 16.08 28.35 -6.69
N VAL A 66 16.57 27.20 -7.16
CA VAL A 66 16.22 26.65 -8.48
C VAL A 66 14.74 26.32 -8.62
N ASP A 67 14.09 25.94 -7.52
CA ASP A 67 12.68 25.59 -7.49
C ASP A 67 11.83 26.82 -7.11
N CYS A 68 12.38 27.76 -6.31
CA CYS A 68 11.66 28.94 -5.78
C CYS A 68 12.45 30.24 -5.93
N PRO A 69 12.75 30.65 -7.16
CA PRO A 69 13.48 31.87 -7.40
C PRO A 69 12.72 33.11 -6.93
N ASP A 70 11.39 33.05 -6.86
CA ASP A 70 10.53 34.13 -6.36
C ASP A 70 10.63 34.28 -4.83
N ILE A 71 11.04 33.24 -4.10
CA ILE A 71 11.22 33.25 -2.64
C ILE A 71 12.66 33.59 -2.27
N THR A 72 13.66 32.96 -2.92
CA THR A 72 15.08 33.17 -2.62
C THR A 72 15.68 34.38 -3.34
N GLY A 73 15.04 34.87 -4.40
CA GLY A 73 15.58 35.88 -5.30
C GLY A 73 16.72 35.38 -6.20
N ASN A 74 16.97 34.07 -6.27
CA ASN A 74 18.11 33.48 -6.98
C ASN A 74 17.78 32.07 -7.50
N ASP A 75 17.76 31.91 -8.82
CA ASP A 75 17.41 30.67 -9.53
C ASP A 75 18.55 29.65 -9.71
N SER A 76 19.72 29.90 -9.09
CA SER A 76 20.86 29.00 -9.20
C SER A 76 20.60 27.65 -8.53
N SER A 77 20.99 26.56 -9.18
CA SER A 77 20.95 25.20 -8.62
C SER A 77 21.82 24.99 -7.38
N THR A 78 22.73 25.94 -7.09
CA THR A 78 23.55 25.93 -5.86
C THR A 78 22.99 26.85 -4.78
N ASN A 79 21.90 27.56 -5.05
CA ASN A 79 21.29 28.45 -4.07
C ASN A 79 20.36 27.64 -3.17
N PHE A 80 20.78 27.47 -1.91
CA PHE A 80 19.97 26.88 -0.86
C PHE A 80 20.01 27.84 0.33
N VAL A 81 18.86 28.42 0.66
CA VAL A 81 18.74 29.43 1.72
C VAL A 81 18.14 28.75 2.94
N HIS A 82 18.93 28.67 4.01
CA HIS A 82 18.55 27.99 5.24
C HIS A 82 17.57 28.79 6.10
N PHE A 83 16.80 28.09 6.93
CA PHE A 83 15.86 28.72 7.85
C PHE A 83 16.51 29.29 9.11
N ASP A 84 17.66 28.76 9.54
CA ASP A 84 18.46 29.28 10.65
C ASP A 84 19.97 29.15 10.42
N GLY A 85 20.76 29.69 11.36
CA GLY A 85 22.23 29.65 11.29
C GLY A 85 22.88 28.32 11.70
N THR A 86 22.11 27.40 12.28
CA THR A 86 22.58 26.10 12.80
C THR A 86 21.96 24.93 12.05
N PHE A 87 21.66 25.10 10.76
CA PHE A 87 20.92 24.17 9.88
C PHE A 87 21.28 22.67 9.97
N SER A 88 22.51 22.33 10.38
CA SER A 88 22.95 20.93 10.59
C SER A 88 22.67 20.37 11.98
N SER A 89 21.95 21.11 12.83
CA SER A 89 21.70 20.78 14.24
C SER A 89 20.20 20.89 14.52
N PHE A 90 19.68 19.94 15.30
CA PHE A 90 18.32 20.03 15.81
C PHE A 90 18.32 20.81 17.13
N ASP A 91 17.98 22.09 17.10
CA ASP A 91 18.05 23.02 18.22
C ASP A 91 16.99 24.14 18.13
N SER A 92 16.95 25.05 19.09
CA SER A 92 15.93 26.12 19.12
C SER A 92 16.36 27.39 18.34
N ALA A 93 17.33 27.32 17.43
CA ALA A 93 17.85 28.51 16.75
C ALA A 93 16.79 29.19 15.87
N ILE A 94 16.01 28.43 15.08
CA ILE A 94 14.89 28.99 14.29
C ILE A 94 13.93 29.82 15.15
N VAL A 95 13.68 29.40 16.40
CA VAL A 95 12.81 30.09 17.34
C VAL A 95 13.47 31.35 17.88
N ASN A 96 14.72 31.24 18.33
CA ASN A 96 15.44 32.35 18.93
C ASN A 96 15.75 33.44 17.90
N ASP A 97 16.20 33.08 16.70
CA ASP A 97 16.46 34.01 15.60
C ASP A 97 15.18 34.74 15.16
N TYR A 98 14.03 34.05 15.16
CA TYR A 98 12.74 34.67 14.89
C TYR A 98 12.36 35.67 15.98
N LEU A 99 12.42 35.28 17.27
CA LEU A 99 12.04 36.13 18.39
C LEU A 99 12.96 37.34 18.58
N ASP A 100 14.26 37.19 18.29
CA ASP A 100 15.25 38.26 18.34
C ASP A 100 15.19 39.19 17.11
N GLY A 101 14.42 38.82 16.09
CA GLY A 101 14.30 39.56 14.83
C GLY A 101 15.56 39.52 13.97
N THR A 102 16.42 38.52 14.16
CA THR A 102 17.69 38.33 13.45
C THR A 102 17.61 37.28 12.35
N THR A 103 16.52 36.51 12.30
CA THR A 103 16.33 35.44 11.32
C THR A 103 16.55 35.91 9.88
N GLN A 104 17.18 35.03 9.11
CA GLN A 104 17.36 35.18 7.66
C GLN A 104 16.48 34.18 6.89
N SER A 105 15.55 33.50 7.57
CA SER A 105 14.62 32.56 6.93
C SER A 105 13.86 33.28 5.82
N PRO A 106 13.94 32.80 4.56
CA PRO A 106 13.26 33.44 3.45
C PRO A 106 11.73 33.36 3.58
N LEU A 107 11.20 32.45 4.39
CA LEU A 107 9.77 32.37 4.71
C LEU A 107 9.36 33.32 5.85
N VAL A 108 10.31 34.04 6.45
CA VAL A 108 10.03 35.12 7.41
C VAL A 108 10.32 36.49 6.81
N VAL A 109 11.51 36.67 6.22
CA VAL A 109 12.00 37.97 5.71
C VAL A 109 11.88 38.14 4.20
N GLY A 110 11.41 37.12 3.49
CA GLY A 110 11.21 37.16 2.04
C GLY A 110 10.07 38.09 1.61
N PRO A 111 9.76 38.11 0.31
CA PRO A 111 8.74 38.97 -0.25
C PRO A 111 7.38 38.84 0.45
N GLU A 112 6.64 39.95 0.50
CA GLU A 112 5.28 39.95 1.02
C GLU A 112 4.40 39.02 0.16
N GLY A 113 3.74 38.05 0.80
CA GLY A 113 2.96 37.02 0.12
C GLY A 113 3.70 35.71 -0.11
N SER A 114 4.96 35.56 0.35
CA SER A 114 5.67 34.27 0.43
C SER A 114 6.30 34.03 1.81
N ASN A 115 5.76 34.69 2.83
CA ASN A 115 6.25 34.75 4.19
C ASN A 115 5.40 33.90 5.17
N SER A 116 5.11 32.66 4.80
CA SER A 116 4.25 31.75 5.58
C SER A 116 4.73 31.54 7.01
N ASP A 117 6.04 31.38 7.24
CA ASP A 117 6.60 31.22 8.59
C ASP A 117 6.33 32.45 9.46
N LEU A 118 6.41 33.66 8.91
CA LEU A 118 6.07 34.88 9.66
C LEU A 118 4.59 34.86 10.10
N LEU A 119 3.69 34.44 9.21
CA LEU A 119 2.26 34.36 9.50
C LEU A 119 1.97 33.29 10.56
N VAL A 120 2.55 32.10 10.40
CA VAL A 120 2.39 30.97 11.32
C VAL A 120 2.94 31.31 12.69
N PHE A 121 4.22 31.71 12.79
CA PHE A 121 4.87 31.99 14.07
C PHE A 121 4.19 33.13 14.84
N GLY A 122 3.60 34.10 14.12
CA GLY A 122 2.83 35.21 14.67
C GLY A 122 1.37 34.91 15.02
N ALA A 123 0.84 33.74 14.65
CA ALA A 123 -0.61 33.46 14.68
C ALA A 123 -1.23 33.54 16.08
N ASP A 124 -0.45 33.32 17.14
CA ASP A 124 -0.90 33.41 18.53
C ASP A 124 -0.23 34.56 19.32
N GLY A 125 0.30 35.55 18.60
CA GLY A 125 1.05 36.65 19.21
C GLY A 125 2.41 36.22 19.76
N ASN A 126 3.05 35.25 19.10
CA ASN A 126 4.34 34.64 19.48
C ASN A 126 4.33 33.89 20.82
N ALA A 127 3.17 33.57 21.38
CA ALA A 127 3.07 32.90 22.68
C ALA A 127 3.68 31.49 22.60
N THR A 128 3.37 30.73 21.55
CA THR A 128 3.94 29.40 21.34
C THR A 128 5.44 29.48 21.09
N MET A 129 5.90 30.38 20.22
CA MET A 129 7.33 30.57 19.94
C MET A 129 8.12 30.90 21.22
N GLN A 130 7.60 31.78 22.07
CA GLN A 130 8.21 32.07 23.38
C GLN A 130 8.23 30.85 24.30
N SER A 131 7.21 29.99 24.25
CA SER A 131 7.15 28.80 25.10
C SER A 131 8.16 27.71 24.71
N ILE A 132 8.63 27.70 23.46
CA ILE A 132 9.59 26.71 22.92
C ILE A 132 10.97 27.30 22.65
N SER A 133 11.28 28.50 23.16
CA SER A 133 12.60 29.14 22.97
C SER A 133 13.72 28.50 23.79
N ASP A 134 13.39 27.80 24.87
CA ASP A 134 14.33 26.98 25.64
C ASP A 134 14.62 25.66 24.92
N ALA A 135 15.89 25.26 24.86
CA ALA A 135 16.32 24.08 24.12
C ALA A 135 15.64 22.76 24.59
N ASN A 136 15.38 22.60 25.89
CA ASN A 136 14.70 21.40 26.38
C ASN A 136 13.21 21.45 26.07
N ALA A 137 12.59 22.64 26.18
CA ALA A 137 11.19 22.83 25.81
C ALA A 137 10.98 22.56 24.32
N PHE A 138 11.88 23.06 23.47
CA PHE A 138 11.91 22.80 22.03
C PHE A 138 11.98 21.29 21.75
N ALA A 139 13.04 20.63 22.23
CA ALA A 139 13.26 19.21 21.96
C ALA A 139 12.08 18.31 22.41
N ASN A 140 11.54 18.56 23.61
CA ASN A 140 10.37 17.80 24.11
C ASN A 140 9.11 18.06 23.29
N THR A 141 8.88 19.31 22.89
CA THR A 141 7.72 19.68 22.07
C THR A 141 7.83 19.06 20.68
N CYS A 142 9.01 19.14 20.06
CA CYS A 142 9.23 18.57 18.75
C CYS A 142 9.14 17.05 18.74
N GLN A 143 9.65 16.36 19.76
CA GLN A 143 9.46 14.94 19.91
C GLN A 143 7.96 14.58 19.94
N ALA A 144 7.17 15.30 20.75
CA ALA A 144 5.75 15.01 20.90
C ALA A 144 4.94 15.30 19.62
N ILE A 145 5.21 16.44 18.95
CA ILE A 145 4.43 16.85 17.79
C ILE A 145 4.77 16.02 16.54
N LEU A 146 6.06 15.72 16.31
CA LEU A 146 6.50 14.88 15.19
C LEU A 146 6.07 13.41 15.39
N GLN A 147 6.06 12.91 16.63
CA GLN A 147 5.51 11.57 16.91
C GLN A 147 4.03 11.48 16.53
N ARG A 148 3.25 12.53 16.78
CA ARG A 148 1.83 12.58 16.38
C ARG A 148 1.61 12.63 14.86
N MET A 149 2.58 13.12 14.08
CA MET A 149 2.53 13.02 12.61
C MET A 149 2.67 11.57 12.13
N ILE A 150 3.37 10.72 12.89
CA ILE A 150 3.51 9.29 12.58
C ILE A 150 2.30 8.51 13.12
N GLU A 151 1.86 8.86 14.33
CA GLU A 151 0.74 8.27 15.03
C GLU A 151 -0.58 8.99 14.70
N VAL A 152 -0.91 9.10 13.41
CA VAL A 152 -2.13 9.77 12.91
C VAL A 152 -3.44 9.10 13.33
N VAL A 153 -3.35 7.92 13.94
CA VAL A 153 -4.50 7.21 14.49
C VAL A 153 -4.77 7.74 15.90
N PRO A 154 -5.90 8.42 16.15
CA PRO A 154 -6.22 8.93 17.47
C PRO A 154 -6.18 7.82 18.50
N SER A 155 -5.68 8.09 19.71
CA SER A 155 -5.59 7.10 20.80
C SER A 155 -6.95 6.51 21.22
N SER A 156 -8.06 7.17 20.88
CA SER A 156 -9.43 6.66 21.06
C SER A 156 -9.82 5.58 20.06
N VAL A 157 -9.05 5.38 18.98
CA VAL A 157 -9.28 4.34 17.98
C VAL A 157 -8.58 3.07 18.44
N THR A 158 -9.36 2.04 18.72
CA THR A 158 -8.82 0.70 18.90
C THR A 158 -8.50 0.12 17.52
N LEU A 159 -7.21 0.02 17.19
CA LEU A 159 -6.78 -0.70 16.00
C LEU A 159 -7.22 -2.16 16.08
N SER A 160 -7.56 -2.75 14.93
CA SER A 160 -7.78 -4.19 14.88
C SER A 160 -6.49 -4.93 15.23
N LYS A 161 -6.61 -6.24 15.46
CA LYS A 161 -5.42 -7.11 15.44
C LYS A 161 -4.66 -6.92 14.13
N THR A 162 -3.36 -7.15 14.18
CA THR A 162 -2.50 -7.23 12.99
C THR A 162 -3.17 -8.12 11.95
N ILE A 163 -3.17 -7.66 10.70
CA ILE A 163 -3.66 -8.46 9.58
C ILE A 163 -2.54 -9.40 9.19
N ASP A 164 -2.59 -10.63 9.69
CA ASP A 164 -1.60 -11.65 9.35
C ASP A 164 -1.80 -12.11 7.89
N PRO A 165 -0.71 -12.32 7.13
CA PRO A 165 -0.81 -12.89 5.80
C PRO A 165 -1.48 -14.27 5.84
N ILE A 166 -2.42 -14.51 4.92
CA ILE A 166 -3.08 -15.82 4.80
C ILE A 166 -2.03 -16.90 4.49
N PRO A 167 -1.86 -17.94 5.35
CA PRO A 167 -0.76 -18.90 5.22
C PRO A 167 -0.79 -19.70 3.92
N ILE A 168 -1.98 -20.09 3.47
CA ILE A 168 -2.19 -20.87 2.25
C ILE A 168 -3.28 -20.24 1.41
N LYS A 169 -3.00 -20.02 0.13
CA LYS A 169 -3.96 -19.45 -0.81
C LYS A 169 -3.92 -20.21 -2.14
N PRO A 170 -5.01 -20.84 -2.57
CA PRO A 170 -5.16 -21.27 -3.96
C PRO A 170 -5.18 -20.06 -4.91
N VAL A 171 -4.42 -20.13 -5.99
CA VAL A 171 -4.28 -19.07 -7.01
C VAL A 171 -4.48 -19.66 -8.40
N ALA A 172 -5.14 -18.90 -9.29
CA ALA A 172 -5.34 -19.25 -10.69
C ALA A 172 -5.93 -20.65 -10.92
N ILE A 173 -6.79 -21.12 -10.00
CA ILE A 173 -7.32 -22.47 -10.09
C ILE A 173 -8.38 -22.56 -11.20
N GLN A 174 -8.15 -23.43 -12.17
CA GLN A 174 -8.96 -23.55 -13.38
C GLN A 174 -9.33 -25.01 -13.69
N MET A 175 -10.54 -25.22 -14.19
CA MET A 175 -10.97 -26.47 -14.80
C MET A 175 -10.66 -26.36 -16.28
N THR A 176 -9.97 -27.34 -16.84
CA THR A 176 -9.60 -27.38 -18.26
C THR A 176 -9.76 -28.80 -18.79
N PHE A 177 -9.50 -28.98 -20.09
CA PHE A 177 -9.37 -30.29 -20.70
C PHE A 177 -7.91 -30.50 -21.07
N ASP A 178 -7.36 -31.69 -20.80
CA ASP A 178 -6.04 -32.05 -21.27
C ASP A 178 -6.03 -32.36 -22.78
N SER A 179 -4.86 -32.67 -23.33
CA SER A 179 -4.71 -33.00 -24.75
C SER A 179 -5.48 -34.26 -25.19
N SER A 180 -5.93 -35.08 -24.26
CA SER A 180 -6.76 -36.26 -24.52
C SER A 180 -8.27 -35.95 -24.48
N GLY A 181 -8.66 -34.71 -24.14
CA GLY A 181 -10.04 -34.34 -23.88
C GLY A 181 -10.56 -34.82 -22.53
N THR A 182 -9.67 -35.19 -21.60
CA THR A 182 -10.05 -35.54 -20.24
C THR A 182 -10.10 -34.28 -19.38
N LEU A 183 -11.13 -34.18 -18.54
CA LEU A 183 -11.25 -33.08 -17.59
C LEU A 183 -10.04 -33.07 -16.64
N ALA A 184 -9.38 -31.92 -16.54
CA ALA A 184 -8.18 -31.72 -15.76
C ALA A 184 -8.31 -30.46 -14.89
N ARG A 185 -7.59 -30.47 -13.78
CA ARG A 185 -7.47 -29.32 -12.87
C ARG A 185 -6.08 -28.76 -12.95
N THR A 186 -5.98 -27.45 -13.09
CA THR A 186 -4.73 -26.71 -13.01
C THR A 186 -4.83 -25.60 -11.98
N GLY A 187 -3.69 -25.16 -11.48
CA GLY A 187 -3.59 -24.01 -10.60
C GLY A 187 -2.32 -24.01 -9.79
N GLU A 188 -2.26 -23.09 -8.83
CA GLU A 188 -1.12 -22.90 -7.96
C GLU A 188 -1.56 -22.80 -6.50
N ILE A 189 -0.74 -23.30 -5.59
CA ILE A 189 -0.89 -23.08 -4.16
C ILE A 189 0.22 -22.12 -3.73
N ARG A 190 -0.17 -20.92 -3.28
CA ARG A 190 0.73 -19.96 -2.65
C ARG A 190 0.86 -20.30 -1.17
N VAL A 191 2.09 -20.54 -0.73
CA VAL A 191 2.46 -20.85 0.65
C VAL A 191 3.26 -19.70 1.24
N LEU A 192 2.84 -19.20 2.40
CA LEU A 192 3.60 -18.22 3.19
C LEU A 192 4.79 -18.91 3.85
N ILE A 193 6.01 -18.52 3.50
CA ILE A 193 7.25 -19.15 3.98
C ILE A 193 8.00 -18.35 5.05
N SER A 194 7.64 -17.10 5.34
CA SER A 194 8.38 -16.20 6.27
C SER A 194 8.78 -16.83 7.61
N ASN A 195 7.93 -17.71 8.15
CA ASN A 195 8.08 -18.27 9.50
C ASN A 195 8.16 -19.80 9.50
N ARG A 196 8.56 -20.43 8.39
CA ARG A 196 8.70 -21.90 8.29
C ARG A 196 9.98 -22.27 7.56
N ASP A 197 10.50 -23.44 7.91
CA ASP A 197 11.53 -24.09 7.10
C ASP A 197 10.90 -24.52 5.77
N ASP A 198 11.39 -23.94 4.67
CA ASP A 198 10.92 -24.24 3.33
C ASP A 198 11.82 -25.23 2.57
N THR A 199 12.84 -25.75 3.25
CA THR A 199 13.74 -26.80 2.74
C THR A 199 12.95 -28.11 2.65
N ASP A 200 12.57 -28.48 1.42
CA ASP A 200 11.82 -29.70 1.08
C ASP A 200 10.37 -29.78 1.60
N LEU A 201 9.62 -28.68 1.47
CA LEU A 201 8.17 -28.71 1.65
C LEU A 201 7.46 -29.49 0.55
N THR A 202 6.62 -30.45 0.96
CA THR A 202 5.71 -31.16 0.06
C THR A 202 4.30 -30.61 0.21
N VAL A 203 3.73 -30.11 -0.88
CA VAL A 203 2.36 -29.59 -0.91
C VAL A 203 1.48 -30.51 -1.77
N GLN A 204 0.34 -30.91 -1.24
CA GLN A 204 -0.60 -31.82 -1.90
C GLN A 204 -2.03 -31.34 -1.73
N LEU A 205 -2.89 -31.67 -2.69
CA LEU A 205 -4.33 -31.44 -2.58
C LEU A 205 -5.01 -32.78 -2.35
N HIS A 206 -5.92 -32.83 -1.37
CA HIS A 206 -6.83 -33.95 -1.12
C HIS A 206 -8.21 -33.51 -1.59
N TYR A 207 -8.75 -34.14 -2.62
CA TYR A 207 -9.97 -33.66 -3.25
C TYR A 207 -11.18 -34.57 -3.05
N ALA A 208 -12.34 -33.94 -2.94
CA ALA A 208 -13.61 -34.62 -3.00
C ALA A 208 -14.03 -34.77 -4.47
N ASP A 209 -14.52 -35.95 -4.85
CA ASP A 209 -15.15 -36.17 -6.14
C ASP A 209 -16.40 -35.28 -6.31
N HIS A 210 -17.03 -35.35 -7.49
CA HIS A 210 -18.23 -34.59 -7.81
C HIS A 210 -19.35 -34.77 -6.76
N ASP A 211 -19.49 -35.97 -6.22
CA ASP A 211 -20.53 -36.33 -5.24
C ASP A 211 -20.14 -35.96 -3.79
N GLY A 212 -18.95 -35.39 -3.59
CA GLY A 212 -18.45 -34.96 -2.28
C GLY A 212 -17.71 -36.05 -1.49
N ASN A 213 -17.45 -37.22 -2.08
CA ASN A 213 -16.68 -38.27 -1.41
C ASN A 213 -15.19 -37.97 -1.51
N ILE A 214 -14.43 -38.24 -0.45
CA ILE A 214 -12.96 -38.10 -0.43
C ILE A 214 -12.32 -39.51 -0.35
N PRO A 215 -12.23 -40.26 -1.47
CA PRO A 215 -11.43 -41.46 -1.57
C PRO A 215 -9.97 -41.22 -1.15
N SER A 216 -9.35 -42.21 -0.51
CA SER A 216 -7.95 -42.12 -0.04
C SER A 216 -6.92 -41.94 -1.17
N ASN A 217 -7.30 -42.22 -2.42
CA ASN A 217 -6.47 -42.05 -3.61
C ASN A 217 -6.71 -40.72 -4.35
N ASN A 218 -7.64 -39.88 -3.89
CA ASN A 218 -7.92 -38.58 -4.49
C ASN A 218 -6.91 -37.52 -4.02
N MET A 219 -5.66 -37.70 -4.46
CA MET A 219 -4.56 -36.82 -4.12
C MET A 219 -3.92 -36.25 -5.38
N ILE A 220 -3.66 -34.94 -5.40
CA ILE A 220 -2.94 -34.25 -6.45
C ILE A 220 -1.63 -33.73 -5.89
N SER A 221 -0.52 -34.23 -6.42
CA SER A 221 0.81 -33.72 -6.12
C SER A 221 1.05 -32.39 -6.82
N THR A 222 1.82 -31.52 -6.18
CA THR A 222 2.26 -30.25 -6.74
C THR A 222 3.77 -30.27 -7.02
N SER A 223 4.24 -29.31 -7.79
CA SER A 223 5.66 -29.05 -8.03
C SER A 223 5.99 -27.59 -7.72
N VAL A 224 7.15 -27.36 -7.10
CA VAL A 224 7.63 -26.01 -6.83
C VAL A 224 7.90 -25.27 -8.14
N ILE A 225 7.47 -24.02 -8.21
CA ILE A 225 7.81 -23.13 -9.32
C ILE A 225 9.11 -22.41 -8.97
N SER A 226 10.22 -22.82 -9.59
CA SER A 226 11.58 -22.41 -9.19
C SER A 226 11.88 -20.89 -9.27
N TYR A 227 11.02 -20.11 -9.93
CA TYR A 227 11.23 -18.66 -10.14
C TYR A 227 10.12 -17.77 -9.58
N SER A 228 9.18 -18.32 -8.80
CA SER A 228 8.09 -17.53 -8.23
C SER A 228 8.25 -17.38 -6.72
N THR A 229 9.25 -16.62 -6.30
CA THR A 229 9.23 -16.04 -4.95
C THR A 229 8.41 -14.76 -4.99
N GLY A 230 7.39 -14.69 -4.13
CA GLY A 230 6.59 -13.48 -3.95
C GLY A 230 7.05 -12.76 -2.68
N TYR A 231 7.16 -11.43 -2.75
CA TYR A 231 7.45 -10.58 -1.59
C TYR A 231 6.28 -9.65 -1.31
N GLY A 232 5.91 -9.53 -0.04
CA GLY A 232 4.99 -8.54 0.51
C GLY A 232 5.59 -7.93 1.79
N TYR A 233 4.88 -6.98 2.40
CA TYR A 233 5.30 -6.36 3.68
C TYR A 233 5.52 -7.46 4.74
N ASP A 234 6.79 -7.71 5.10
CA ASP A 234 7.26 -8.79 5.98
C ASP A 234 6.78 -10.21 5.62
N ALA A 235 6.43 -10.44 4.35
CA ALA A 235 5.85 -11.70 3.89
C ALA A 235 6.59 -12.27 2.67
N GLU A 236 7.12 -13.49 2.80
CA GLU A 236 7.72 -14.26 1.72
C GLU A 236 6.80 -15.41 1.32
N PHE A 237 6.67 -15.64 0.01
CA PHE A 237 5.80 -16.66 -0.54
C PHE A 237 6.52 -17.57 -1.53
N ARG A 238 6.14 -18.85 -1.52
CA ARG A 238 6.52 -19.86 -2.52
C ARG A 238 5.27 -20.41 -3.20
N PHE A 239 5.35 -20.72 -4.48
CA PHE A 239 4.21 -21.22 -5.24
C PHE A 239 4.46 -22.64 -5.74
N TYR A 240 3.39 -23.43 -5.69
CA TYR A 240 3.38 -24.84 -6.03
C TYR A 240 2.33 -25.08 -7.11
N ALA A 241 2.76 -25.30 -8.35
CA ALA A 241 1.88 -25.55 -9.47
C ALA A 241 1.39 -27.00 -9.46
N PHE A 242 0.21 -27.23 -10.02
CA PHE A 242 -0.26 -28.57 -10.31
C PHE A 242 -1.07 -28.61 -11.60
N SER A 243 -1.06 -29.78 -12.22
CA SER A 243 -1.92 -30.15 -13.34
C SER A 243 -2.23 -31.63 -13.20
N ALA A 244 -3.50 -31.99 -13.00
CA ALA A 244 -3.90 -33.38 -12.79
C ALA A 244 -5.25 -33.71 -13.42
N PRO A 245 -5.41 -34.92 -13.97
CA PRO A 245 -6.70 -35.38 -14.49
C PRO A 245 -7.69 -35.62 -13.34
N VAL A 246 -8.92 -35.16 -13.53
CA VAL A 246 -10.06 -35.34 -12.63
C VAL A 246 -11.26 -35.84 -13.46
N PRO A 247 -11.18 -37.03 -14.06
CA PRO A 247 -12.13 -37.48 -15.08
C PRO A 247 -13.58 -37.56 -14.57
N ASN A 248 -13.75 -37.83 -13.27
CA ASN A 248 -15.06 -37.93 -12.63
C ASN A 248 -15.53 -36.59 -12.03
N GLY A 249 -14.72 -35.54 -12.09
CA GLY A 249 -15.03 -34.26 -11.45
C GLY A 249 -14.44 -34.07 -10.07
N ILE A 250 -14.70 -32.88 -9.54
CA ILE A 250 -14.20 -32.40 -8.26
C ILE A 250 -15.19 -31.37 -7.70
N SER A 251 -15.58 -31.53 -6.44
CA SER A 251 -16.47 -30.58 -5.74
C SER A 251 -15.75 -29.68 -4.74
N SER A 252 -14.63 -30.16 -4.18
CA SER A 252 -13.80 -29.39 -3.25
C SER A 252 -12.43 -30.03 -3.08
N PHE A 253 -11.51 -29.32 -2.43
CA PHE A 253 -10.26 -29.89 -1.97
C PHE A 253 -9.81 -29.27 -0.64
N ASN A 254 -8.94 -29.99 0.06
CA ASN A 254 -8.12 -29.50 1.15
C ASN A 254 -6.66 -29.51 0.70
N ILE A 255 -5.81 -28.75 1.38
CA ILE A 255 -4.38 -28.69 1.09
C ILE A 255 -3.63 -29.25 2.27
N SER A 256 -2.74 -30.20 2.05
CA SER A 256 -1.74 -30.58 3.05
C SER A 256 -0.39 -29.98 2.71
N VAL A 257 0.31 -29.53 3.75
CA VAL A 257 1.69 -29.08 3.69
C VAL A 257 2.49 -29.94 4.65
N LEU A 258 3.41 -30.73 4.09
CA LEU A 258 4.28 -31.63 4.84
C LEU A 258 5.66 -31.00 4.92
N SER A 259 6.17 -30.84 6.13
CA SER A 259 7.55 -30.43 6.37
C SER A 259 8.51 -31.60 6.21
N SER A 260 9.77 -31.29 5.91
CA SER A 260 10.87 -32.25 5.91
C SER A 260 11.08 -32.92 7.29
N SER A 261 10.68 -32.24 8.36
CA SER A 261 10.67 -32.77 9.74
C SER A 261 9.50 -33.70 10.06
N GLY A 262 8.58 -33.94 9.11
CA GLY A 262 7.48 -34.90 9.22
C GLY A 262 6.18 -34.35 9.82
N GLY A 263 6.06 -33.04 10.03
CA GLY A 263 4.82 -32.40 10.44
C GLY A 263 3.89 -32.19 9.24
N GLU A 264 2.64 -32.64 9.33
CA GLU A 264 1.61 -32.37 8.31
C GLU A 264 0.61 -31.32 8.83
N GLU A 265 0.47 -30.23 8.09
CA GLU A 265 -0.54 -29.20 8.31
C GLU A 265 -1.64 -29.36 7.25
N ILE A 266 -2.89 -29.50 7.70
CA ILE A 266 -4.05 -29.58 6.80
C ILE A 266 -4.80 -28.25 6.83
N TYR A 267 -4.91 -27.63 5.66
CA TYR A 267 -5.64 -26.41 5.42
C TYR A 267 -6.96 -26.73 4.73
N ASN A 268 -8.04 -26.61 5.48
CA ASN A 268 -9.40 -26.97 5.07
C ASN A 268 -10.36 -25.77 5.06
N ASN A 269 -9.83 -24.54 4.94
CA ASN A 269 -10.63 -23.31 4.85
C ASN A 269 -11.68 -23.20 5.97
N GLY A 270 -11.27 -23.39 7.23
CA GLY A 270 -12.18 -23.35 8.38
C GLY A 270 -13.17 -24.53 8.45
N GLY A 271 -12.79 -25.68 7.88
CA GLY A 271 -13.62 -26.89 7.83
C GLY A 271 -14.53 -27.00 6.62
N SER A 272 -14.63 -25.96 5.78
CA SER A 272 -15.49 -25.95 4.58
C SER A 272 -14.81 -26.48 3.31
N GLY A 273 -13.49 -26.69 3.35
CA GLY A 273 -12.66 -26.95 2.17
C GLY A 273 -12.64 -25.77 1.19
N TYR A 274 -11.97 -25.98 0.06
CA TYR A 274 -11.95 -25.04 -1.06
C TYR A 274 -12.96 -25.51 -2.11
N PRO A 275 -14.19 -24.97 -2.14
CA PRO A 275 -15.26 -25.46 -3.02
C PRO A 275 -14.96 -25.10 -4.48
N ILE A 276 -15.21 -26.06 -5.37
CA ILE A 276 -15.06 -25.93 -6.81
C ILE A 276 -16.37 -26.32 -7.49
N GLN A 277 -16.78 -25.51 -8.46
CA GLN A 277 -17.88 -25.81 -9.35
C GLN A 277 -17.34 -26.55 -10.58
N ASP A 278 -17.87 -27.74 -10.87
CA ASP A 278 -17.48 -28.56 -12.04
C ASP A 278 -18.64 -28.87 -13.00
N ASN A 279 -19.81 -28.25 -12.82
CA ASN A 279 -20.99 -28.41 -13.69
C ASN A 279 -20.95 -27.51 -14.93
N ILE A 280 -20.33 -26.34 -14.84
CA ILE A 280 -20.12 -25.39 -15.94
C ILE A 280 -18.65 -24.99 -15.88
N VAL A 281 -17.90 -25.34 -16.92
CA VAL A 281 -16.46 -25.13 -17.02
C VAL A 281 -16.18 -24.16 -18.15
N PHE A 282 -15.65 -22.99 -17.82
CA PHE A 282 -15.23 -22.01 -18.82
C PHE A 282 -14.02 -22.52 -19.62
N LEU A 283 -14.16 -22.55 -20.95
CA LEU A 283 -13.14 -23.02 -21.87
C LEU A 283 -12.37 -21.84 -22.45
N ARG A 284 -11.31 -21.43 -21.74
CA ARG A 284 -10.47 -20.30 -22.15
C ARG A 284 -9.91 -20.48 -23.56
N ASP A 285 -9.42 -21.67 -23.90
CA ASP A 285 -8.79 -21.94 -25.21
C ASP A 285 -9.80 -22.00 -26.38
N HIS A 286 -11.09 -22.11 -26.07
CA HIS A 286 -12.18 -22.04 -27.05
C HIS A 286 -12.92 -20.69 -27.02
N SER A 287 -12.51 -19.77 -26.14
CA SER A 287 -13.09 -18.45 -26.01
C SER A 287 -12.14 -17.40 -26.58
N CYS A 288 -12.66 -16.31 -27.12
CA CYS A 288 -11.85 -15.23 -27.66
C CYS A 288 -12.53 -13.87 -27.51
N LEU A 289 -11.71 -12.83 -27.32
CA LEU A 289 -12.14 -11.43 -27.43
C LEU A 289 -11.40 -10.82 -28.60
N VAL A 290 -12.13 -10.54 -29.68
CA VAL A 290 -11.59 -9.87 -30.86
C VAL A 290 -11.64 -8.37 -30.60
N GLN A 291 -10.48 -7.76 -30.42
CA GLN A 291 -10.30 -6.31 -30.20
C GLN A 291 -10.32 -5.51 -31.51
N GLU A 292 -11.05 -6.00 -32.51
CA GLU A 292 -11.38 -5.22 -33.70
C GLU A 292 -12.73 -4.56 -33.46
N THR A 293 -12.78 -3.24 -33.62
CA THR A 293 -14.01 -2.48 -33.45
C THR A 293 -14.91 -2.65 -34.68
N ASP A 294 -16.16 -3.04 -34.43
CA ASP A 294 -17.19 -3.00 -35.46
C ASP A 294 -17.55 -1.55 -35.86
N ALA A 295 -18.45 -1.39 -36.83
CA ALA A 295 -18.89 -0.07 -37.29
C ALA A 295 -19.56 0.80 -36.21
N ASN A 296 -19.92 0.22 -35.06
CA ASN A 296 -20.53 0.89 -33.91
C ASN A 296 -19.53 1.08 -32.74
N GLY A 297 -18.27 0.69 -32.91
CA GLY A 297 -17.24 0.81 -31.88
C GLY A 297 -17.26 -0.30 -30.83
N ASN A 298 -17.93 -1.43 -31.09
CA ASN A 298 -17.98 -2.57 -30.14
C ASN A 298 -16.91 -3.62 -30.45
N TRP A 299 -16.47 -4.35 -29.41
CA TRP A 299 -15.65 -5.55 -29.54
C TRP A 299 -16.50 -6.82 -29.58
N ASN A 300 -16.00 -7.86 -30.24
CA ASN A 300 -16.70 -9.15 -30.32
C ASN A 300 -16.12 -10.16 -29.32
N LEU A 301 -16.93 -10.61 -28.38
CA LEU A 301 -16.60 -11.62 -27.38
C LEU A 301 -17.31 -12.95 -27.71
N THR A 302 -16.53 -14.01 -27.88
CA THR A 302 -17.02 -15.39 -27.88
C THR A 302 -16.59 -16.06 -26.58
N ALA A 303 -17.55 -16.48 -25.77
CA ALA A 303 -17.31 -17.26 -24.56
C ALA A 303 -17.89 -18.67 -24.73
N VAL A 304 -17.06 -19.69 -24.48
CA VAL A 304 -17.45 -21.09 -24.59
C VAL A 304 -17.30 -21.74 -23.22
N ALA A 305 -18.31 -22.53 -22.84
CA ALA A 305 -18.28 -23.33 -21.62
C ALA A 305 -18.69 -24.78 -21.92
N ALA A 306 -18.03 -25.72 -21.27
CA ALA A 306 -18.49 -27.11 -21.20
C ALA A 306 -19.52 -27.23 -20.08
N VAL A 307 -20.60 -27.97 -20.34
CA VAL A 307 -21.68 -28.19 -19.39
C VAL A 307 -21.81 -29.69 -19.18
N ARG A 308 -21.88 -30.12 -17.92
CA ARG A 308 -22.16 -31.51 -17.58
C ARG A 308 -23.52 -31.95 -18.13
N ASN A 309 -23.62 -33.15 -18.69
CA ASN A 309 -24.87 -33.63 -19.30
C ASN A 309 -26.02 -33.70 -18.28
N GLU A 310 -25.69 -34.04 -17.04
CA GLU A 310 -26.58 -34.09 -15.88
C GLU A 310 -27.00 -32.70 -15.37
N ALA A 311 -26.31 -31.63 -15.76
CA ALA A 311 -26.68 -30.28 -15.38
C ALA A 311 -27.88 -29.81 -16.22
N SER A 312 -29.07 -29.85 -15.62
CA SER A 312 -30.26 -29.22 -16.19
C SER A 312 -30.14 -27.70 -16.08
N LEU A 313 -29.53 -27.06 -17.08
CA LEU A 313 -29.45 -25.61 -17.14
C LEU A 313 -30.80 -25.00 -17.47
N ILE A 314 -31.48 -24.45 -16.47
CA ILE A 314 -32.69 -23.66 -16.66
C ILE A 314 -32.29 -22.19 -16.69
N ASN A 315 -32.39 -21.56 -17.86
CA ASN A 315 -32.05 -20.14 -18.10
C ASN A 315 -30.61 -19.76 -17.67
N PRO A 316 -29.56 -20.28 -18.32
CA PRO A 316 -28.19 -19.87 -18.00
C PRO A 316 -28.00 -18.36 -18.21
N SER A 317 -27.41 -17.68 -17.23
CA SER A 317 -27.01 -16.28 -17.33
C SER A 317 -25.50 -16.18 -17.52
N PHE A 318 -25.06 -15.13 -18.24
CA PHE A 318 -23.65 -14.82 -18.45
C PHE A 318 -23.42 -13.36 -18.07
N ASP A 319 -22.64 -13.14 -17.03
CA ASP A 319 -22.27 -11.81 -16.54
C ASP A 319 -20.83 -11.48 -16.94
N VAL A 320 -20.67 -10.41 -17.72
CA VAL A 320 -19.35 -9.90 -18.12
C VAL A 320 -18.98 -8.73 -17.23
N VAL A 321 -17.87 -8.86 -16.50
CA VAL A 321 -17.29 -7.76 -15.72
C VAL A 321 -16.02 -7.30 -16.42
N VAL A 322 -16.05 -6.06 -16.91
CA VAL A 322 -14.84 -5.39 -17.43
C VAL A 322 -14.17 -4.71 -16.25
N LYS A 323 -12.99 -5.21 -15.85
CA LYS A 323 -12.12 -4.48 -14.91
C LYS A 323 -11.43 -3.35 -15.69
N THR A 324 -11.89 -2.12 -15.46
CA THR A 324 -11.21 -0.89 -15.85
C THR A 324 -10.10 -0.57 -14.86
#